data_AF-A0AA40X3I5-F1
#
_entry.id   AF-A0AA40X3I5-F1
#
_cell.length_a   1.000
_cell.length_b   1.000
_cell.length_c   1.000
_cell.angle_alpha   90.00
_cell.angle_beta   90.00
_cell.angle_gamma   90.00
#
_symmetry.space_group_name_H-M   'P 1'
#
loop_
_entity.id
_entity.type
_entity.pdbx_description
1 polymer ?
#
loop_
_entity_poly.entity_id
_entity_poly.type
_entity_poly.pdbx_seq_one_letter_code
_entity_poly.pdbx_strand_id
1 'polypeptide(L)'
;MTISRRKLFSWLVPSAVAGWMGGRANAAQPTQHTQAAQAQLNTAASLKELTTQTGAGLTGYGVRQPYSKGTVGAKLYNFITIEDFADENSAAGDWSTAIRAAVEFAANAGIHDVYGTGNYEISKPVVLSGAVLGNKGLNLSLSHLVASKNWPRNTTLWDATPMIIIGDQVQVSGLNLRINMLNGGGRADGIRANGAGFALSHLHIGDARECIRVVANGEQTWPNASVQLTGDFWTDNWLAIYLSRGTKGTAPISEAWKIDVKFIAANRYGGILLRGGSQYAQIAGDHDYNGRYLSMLRVDSLEGLTRGTKVKGSRGSGEILTAFQDKHQFWVAIMEPRDVSAPEGKSSYSAGETLTSSTKSSIKRKILEVHRAADNESGTNFIDILHDFEGEPFARIQATIGYCSGIYGSLMFTSFITAQNSFSALTDNIRGLGVSSSGTILALYNRAESDTAFANITADYVNFQKKLYMGAHLYEGIGTAQVIGRSSSEFTTLFSLNEFPEDRYLQELNLYKVYIKTNVLGVAGEFLVNLTSDPSVKEPMVAQAVLWNQSAFAWRVSGYDFQVRQDSVDQLQFVANILRV
;
A
#
# COMPACT_ATOMS: atom_id res chain seq x y z
N MET A 1 -47.91 85.05 -34.41
CA MET A 1 -48.77 85.96 -35.20
C MET A 1 -49.46 85.16 -36.29
N THR A 2 -50.82 85.14 -36.23
CA THR A 2 -51.82 84.97 -37.32
C THR A 2 -51.62 83.85 -38.36
N ILE A 3 -52.28 82.68 -38.26
CA ILE A 3 -53.71 82.32 -38.52
C ILE A 3 -54.10 82.25 -40.02
N SER A 4 -54.24 81.00 -40.48
CA SER A 4 -55.29 80.32 -41.30
C SER A 4 -55.96 80.99 -42.53
N ARG A 5 -56.27 80.17 -43.55
CA ARG A 5 -57.67 79.90 -43.99
C ARG A 5 -57.80 78.66 -44.90
N ARG A 6 -58.97 78.04 -44.76
CA ARG A 6 -59.49 76.78 -45.32
C ARG A 6 -60.06 76.93 -46.74
N LYS A 7 -60.02 75.80 -47.48
CA LYS A 7 -61.08 75.21 -48.35
C LYS A 7 -61.65 76.04 -49.52
N LEU A 8 -61.70 75.45 -50.73
CA LEU A 8 -62.87 74.73 -51.32
C LEU A 8 -62.70 74.53 -52.85
N PHE A 9 -62.92 73.29 -53.32
CA PHE A 9 -63.68 72.82 -54.52
C PHE A 9 -63.87 73.79 -55.72
N SER A 10 -63.90 73.42 -57.02
CA SER A 10 -63.90 72.16 -57.78
C SER A 10 -64.20 72.51 -59.27
N TRP A 11 -63.83 71.62 -60.21
CA TRP A 11 -64.35 71.44 -61.59
C TRP A 11 -63.93 72.39 -62.74
N LEU A 12 -63.22 71.83 -63.73
CA LEU A 12 -63.70 71.63 -65.12
C LEU A 12 -62.59 70.98 -65.99
N VAL A 13 -62.98 69.89 -66.66
CA VAL A 13 -62.36 69.20 -67.82
C VAL A 13 -63.28 69.57 -69.03
N PRO A 14 -62.99 69.42 -70.36
CA PRO A 14 -61.87 68.80 -71.12
C PRO A 14 -61.35 69.57 -72.38
N SER A 15 -60.24 69.09 -72.96
CA SER A 15 -60.11 68.76 -74.40
C SER A 15 -58.79 67.98 -74.63
N ALA A 16 -58.85 66.68 -74.96
CA ALA A 16 -58.67 66.07 -76.31
C ALA A 16 -57.37 66.52 -77.02
N VAL A 17 -56.44 65.65 -77.42
CA VAL A 17 -56.53 64.73 -78.59
C VAL A 17 -55.62 63.49 -78.43
N ALA A 18 -56.07 62.43 -79.10
CA ALA A 18 -55.63 61.04 -79.13
C ALA A 18 -54.21 60.73 -79.66
N GLY A 19 -53.66 59.63 -79.15
CA GLY A 19 -52.57 58.84 -79.74
C GLY A 19 -52.52 57.47 -79.04
N TRP A 20 -52.87 56.41 -79.77
CA TRP A 20 -53.33 55.12 -79.26
C TRP A 20 -52.19 54.09 -79.22
N MET A 21 -52.04 53.41 -78.07
CA MET A 21 -51.69 51.98 -77.86
C MET A 21 -50.64 51.74 -76.76
N GLY A 22 -51.05 51.03 -75.70
CA GLY A 22 -50.17 50.18 -74.88
C GLY A 22 -50.10 50.48 -73.38
N GLY A 23 -51.00 49.90 -72.60
CA GLY A 23 -50.70 49.33 -71.27
C GLY A 23 -50.40 50.28 -70.10
N ARG A 24 -51.40 50.46 -69.21
CA ARG A 24 -51.15 50.83 -67.81
C ARG A 24 -50.68 49.62 -67.02
N ALA A 25 -49.58 49.74 -66.28
CA ALA A 25 -49.41 49.04 -65.01
C ALA A 25 -48.51 49.86 -64.07
N ASN A 26 -49.06 50.12 -62.89
CA ASN A 26 -48.55 50.91 -61.77
C ASN A 26 -47.06 50.74 -61.47
N ALA A 27 -46.31 51.84 -61.47
CA ALA A 27 -45.01 51.95 -60.83
C ALA A 27 -45.18 52.02 -59.31
N ALA A 28 -45.15 50.86 -58.65
CA ALA A 28 -45.02 50.74 -57.20
C ALA A 28 -43.93 49.71 -56.88
N GLN A 29 -42.67 50.00 -57.22
CA GLN A 29 -41.51 49.26 -56.70
C GLN A 29 -40.28 50.18 -56.73
N PRO A 30 -39.87 50.70 -55.55
CA PRO A 30 -38.46 50.64 -55.20
C PRO A 30 -38.20 50.30 -53.73
N THR A 31 -39.15 49.67 -53.02
CA THR A 31 -38.96 49.24 -51.61
C THR A 31 -38.68 47.75 -51.44
N GLN A 32 -39.17 46.89 -52.33
CA GLN A 32 -38.94 45.44 -52.23
C GLN A 32 -37.53 45.00 -52.64
N HIS A 33 -36.92 45.63 -53.65
CA HIS A 33 -35.53 45.32 -54.04
C HIS A 33 -34.51 45.79 -52.99
N THR A 34 -34.76 46.93 -52.35
CA THR A 34 -33.90 47.46 -51.28
C THR A 34 -34.05 46.63 -50.01
N GLN A 35 -35.28 46.22 -49.63
CA GLN A 35 -35.50 45.30 -48.50
C GLN A 35 -34.95 43.89 -48.74
N ALA A 36 -35.04 43.35 -49.97
CA ALA A 36 -34.45 42.07 -50.33
C ALA A 36 -32.91 42.12 -50.35
N ALA A 37 -32.31 43.19 -50.86
CA ALA A 37 -30.86 43.42 -50.81
C ALA A 37 -30.37 43.60 -49.36
N GLN A 38 -31.14 44.29 -48.51
CA GLN A 38 -30.81 44.51 -47.11
C GLN A 38 -31.03 43.25 -46.26
N ALA A 39 -32.03 42.42 -46.58
CA ALA A 39 -32.20 41.08 -46.00
C ALA A 39 -31.09 40.11 -46.44
N GLN A 40 -30.63 40.17 -47.69
CA GLN A 40 -29.47 39.41 -48.16
C GLN A 40 -28.16 39.87 -47.50
N LEU A 41 -27.96 41.18 -47.32
CA LEU A 41 -26.82 41.73 -46.57
C LEU A 41 -26.86 41.33 -45.08
N ASN A 42 -28.04 41.33 -44.45
CA ASN A 42 -28.21 40.88 -43.05
C ASN A 42 -28.00 39.36 -42.91
N THR A 43 -28.40 38.58 -43.90
CA THR A 43 -28.17 37.12 -43.93
C THR A 43 -26.68 36.82 -44.13
N ALA A 44 -25.99 37.53 -45.04
CA ALA A 44 -24.56 37.40 -45.25
C ALA A 44 -23.75 37.86 -44.03
N ALA A 45 -24.18 38.92 -43.35
CA ALA A 45 -23.57 39.39 -42.10
C ALA A 45 -23.75 38.37 -40.96
N SER A 46 -24.97 37.81 -40.79
CA SER A 46 -25.24 36.77 -39.79
C SER A 46 -24.48 35.48 -40.08
N LEU A 47 -24.36 35.10 -41.35
CA LEU A 47 -23.56 33.94 -41.77
C LEU A 47 -22.07 34.15 -41.48
N LYS A 48 -21.56 35.35 -41.77
CA LYS A 48 -20.18 35.74 -41.47
C LYS A 48 -19.91 35.66 -39.97
N GLU A 49 -20.80 36.16 -39.12
CA GLU A 49 -20.66 36.08 -37.66
C GLU A 49 -20.67 34.64 -37.13
N LEU A 50 -21.55 33.77 -37.65
CA LEU A 50 -21.57 32.35 -37.29
C LEU A 50 -20.30 31.58 -37.70
N THR A 51 -19.58 32.04 -38.75
CA THR A 51 -18.30 31.45 -39.18
C THR A 51 -17.07 31.95 -38.42
N THR A 52 -17.22 32.92 -37.52
CA THR A 52 -16.12 33.39 -36.67
C THR A 52 -15.90 32.48 -35.46
N GLN A 53 -14.77 32.64 -34.75
CA GLN A 53 -14.46 31.91 -33.51
C GLN A 53 -15.54 32.09 -32.42
N THR A 54 -16.23 33.24 -32.41
CA THR A 54 -17.33 33.52 -31.47
C THR A 54 -18.69 33.02 -31.94
N GLY A 55 -18.78 32.45 -33.16
CA GLY A 55 -20.04 32.02 -33.77
C GLY A 55 -20.79 30.96 -32.95
N ALA A 56 -20.07 30.04 -32.31
CA ALA A 56 -20.66 29.07 -31.38
C ALA A 56 -21.31 29.74 -30.14
N GLY A 57 -20.81 30.92 -29.75
CA GLY A 57 -21.40 31.76 -28.70
C GLY A 57 -22.68 32.47 -29.12
N LEU A 58 -23.05 32.44 -30.41
CA LEU A 58 -24.28 33.00 -30.95
C LEU A 58 -25.34 31.92 -31.24
N THR A 59 -24.92 30.66 -31.33
CA THR A 59 -25.82 29.51 -31.57
C THR A 59 -26.43 29.03 -30.25
N GLY A 60 -27.75 29.09 -30.12
CA GLY A 60 -28.47 28.60 -28.93
C GLY A 60 -28.30 27.09 -28.69
N TYR A 61 -28.32 26.68 -27.42
CA TYR A 61 -28.20 25.27 -27.00
C TYR A 61 -29.21 24.92 -25.91
N GLY A 62 -29.82 23.74 -26.01
CA GLY A 62 -30.70 23.19 -24.97
C GLY A 62 -30.82 21.67 -25.06
N VAL A 63 -30.65 20.98 -23.93
CA VAL A 63 -30.92 19.55 -23.84
C VAL A 63 -32.43 19.36 -23.83
N ARG A 64 -32.95 18.66 -24.85
CA ARG A 64 -34.37 18.28 -25.02
C ARG A 64 -35.38 19.41 -25.33
N GLN A 65 -35.01 20.70 -25.38
CA GLN A 65 -35.91 21.81 -25.76
C GLN A 65 -35.14 23.10 -26.17
N PRO A 66 -35.81 24.09 -26.81
CA PRO A 66 -35.14 25.13 -27.60
C PRO A 66 -35.17 26.49 -26.89
N TYR A 67 -34.01 26.96 -26.39
CA TYR A 67 -33.98 28.21 -25.61
C TYR A 67 -32.81 29.16 -25.81
N SER A 68 -33.14 30.37 -25.31
CA SER A 68 -32.60 31.73 -25.44
C SER A 68 -31.63 32.18 -24.34
N LYS A 69 -31.19 31.29 -23.44
CA LYS A 69 -29.91 31.41 -22.71
C LYS A 69 -29.30 30.02 -22.57
N GLY A 70 -28.01 29.95 -22.91
CA GLY A 70 -27.29 28.70 -23.22
C GLY A 70 -26.91 28.71 -24.69
N THR A 71 -25.61 28.61 -24.97
CA THR A 71 -25.07 28.61 -26.34
C THR A 71 -24.24 27.36 -26.55
N VAL A 72 -24.05 26.94 -27.80
CA VAL A 72 -23.16 25.82 -28.14
C VAL A 72 -21.77 26.11 -27.58
N GLY A 73 -21.28 27.34 -27.72
CA GLY A 73 -20.01 27.79 -27.15
C GLY A 73 -19.97 27.63 -25.62
N ALA A 74 -21.00 28.08 -24.90
CA ALA A 74 -21.07 27.91 -23.45
C ALA A 74 -21.10 26.43 -23.03
N LYS A 75 -21.75 25.56 -23.82
CA LYS A 75 -21.75 24.13 -23.57
C LYS A 75 -20.38 23.48 -23.81
N LEU A 76 -19.71 23.86 -24.90
CA LEU A 76 -18.35 23.39 -25.22
C LEU A 76 -17.35 23.89 -24.18
N TYR A 77 -17.57 25.06 -23.58
CA TYR A 77 -16.72 25.66 -22.54
C TYR A 77 -16.79 24.94 -21.18
N ASN A 78 -17.67 23.95 -20.99
CA ASN A 78 -17.77 23.21 -19.73
C ASN A 78 -16.56 22.32 -19.44
N PHE A 79 -15.79 21.97 -20.46
CA PHE A 79 -14.54 21.23 -20.37
C PHE A 79 -13.58 21.79 -21.41
N ILE A 80 -12.30 21.47 -21.25
CA ILE A 80 -11.26 21.83 -22.22
C ILE A 80 -10.68 20.55 -22.81
N THR A 81 -10.40 20.57 -24.11
CA THR A 81 -9.52 19.57 -24.71
C THR A 81 -8.11 20.13 -24.88
N ILE A 82 -7.09 19.30 -24.73
CA ILE A 82 -5.69 19.73 -24.93
C ILE A 82 -5.46 20.16 -26.37
N GLU A 83 -6.18 19.55 -27.30
CA GLU A 83 -6.19 19.87 -28.72
C GLU A 83 -6.64 21.31 -29.01
N ASP A 84 -7.49 21.91 -28.17
CA ASP A 84 -7.90 23.33 -28.31
C ASP A 84 -6.72 24.29 -28.10
N PHE A 85 -5.62 23.80 -27.52
CA PHE A 85 -4.40 24.55 -27.20
C PHE A 85 -3.20 24.13 -28.05
N ALA A 86 -3.44 23.39 -29.14
CA ALA A 86 -2.38 22.99 -30.06
C ALA A 86 -1.66 24.22 -30.65
N ASP A 87 -0.34 24.22 -30.56
CA ASP A 87 0.54 25.26 -31.05
C ASP A 87 1.50 24.73 -32.13
N GLU A 88 2.42 25.57 -32.61
CA GLU A 88 3.42 25.17 -33.61
C GLU A 88 4.31 24.02 -33.12
N ASN A 89 4.55 23.90 -31.81
CA ASN A 89 5.32 22.79 -31.22
C ASN A 89 4.52 21.48 -31.30
N SER A 90 3.23 21.55 -31.02
CA SER A 90 2.30 20.41 -31.10
C SER A 90 2.19 19.90 -32.54
N ALA A 91 2.17 20.81 -33.52
CA ALA A 91 2.24 20.47 -34.95
C ALA A 91 3.58 19.80 -35.34
N ALA A 92 4.67 20.11 -34.63
CA ALA A 92 5.96 19.43 -34.75
C ALA A 92 6.07 18.15 -33.89
N GLY A 93 5.01 17.78 -33.15
CA GLY A 93 4.91 16.56 -32.35
C GLY A 93 5.19 16.72 -30.85
N ASP A 94 5.52 17.92 -30.34
CA ASP A 94 5.76 18.16 -28.91
C ASP A 94 4.57 18.87 -28.26
N TRP A 95 3.85 18.13 -27.43
CA TRP A 95 2.61 18.58 -26.80
C TRP A 95 2.81 19.21 -25.41
N SER A 96 4.05 19.33 -24.94
CA SER A 96 4.35 19.82 -23.59
C SER A 96 3.81 21.22 -23.32
N THR A 97 3.86 22.13 -24.31
CA THR A 97 3.32 23.49 -24.20
C THR A 97 1.79 23.50 -24.20
N ALA A 98 1.15 22.75 -25.10
CA ALA A 98 -0.32 22.68 -25.21
C ALA A 98 -0.98 22.10 -23.95
N ILE A 99 -0.43 21.01 -23.39
CA ILE A 99 -0.94 20.42 -22.15
C ILE A 99 -0.91 21.46 -21.02
N ARG A 100 0.21 22.16 -20.86
CA ARG A 100 0.37 23.17 -19.82
C ARG A 100 -0.62 24.33 -20.02
N ALA A 101 -0.75 24.83 -21.25
CA ALA A 101 -1.65 25.93 -21.58
C ALA A 101 -3.11 25.58 -21.30
N ALA A 102 -3.56 24.37 -21.66
CA ALA A 102 -4.91 23.88 -21.38
C ALA A 102 -5.20 23.84 -19.86
N VAL A 103 -4.25 23.32 -19.08
CA VAL A 103 -4.36 23.26 -17.61
C VAL A 103 -4.42 24.66 -16.99
N GLU A 104 -3.52 25.57 -17.39
CA GLU A 104 -3.48 26.93 -16.87
C GLU A 104 -4.76 27.70 -17.22
N PHE A 105 -5.25 27.55 -18.45
CA PHE A 105 -6.51 28.15 -18.87
C PHE A 105 -7.70 27.64 -18.05
N ALA A 106 -7.85 26.32 -17.94
CA ALA A 106 -8.94 25.70 -17.19
C ALA A 106 -8.95 26.16 -15.73
N ALA A 107 -7.78 26.13 -15.07
CA ALA A 107 -7.63 26.56 -13.68
C ALA A 107 -7.93 28.05 -13.46
N ASN A 108 -7.68 28.92 -14.44
CA ASN A 108 -7.98 30.35 -14.34
C ASN A 108 -9.43 30.67 -14.70
N ALA A 109 -10.03 29.88 -15.60
CA ALA A 109 -11.42 30.00 -16.01
C ALA A 109 -12.41 29.34 -15.02
N GLY A 110 -11.91 28.56 -14.05
CA GLY A 110 -12.74 27.78 -13.14
C GLY A 110 -13.37 26.54 -13.80
N ILE A 111 -12.74 26.01 -14.85
CA ILE A 111 -13.12 24.77 -15.52
C ILE A 111 -12.38 23.62 -14.83
N HIS A 112 -13.11 22.61 -14.39
CA HIS A 112 -12.55 21.50 -13.61
C HIS A 112 -12.04 20.35 -14.48
N ASP A 113 -12.49 20.21 -15.71
CA ASP A 113 -12.21 19.04 -16.54
C ASP A 113 -11.36 19.40 -17.77
N VAL A 114 -10.17 18.80 -17.85
CA VAL A 114 -9.27 18.87 -18.99
C VAL A 114 -9.05 17.47 -19.55
N TYR A 115 -9.35 17.28 -20.84
CA TYR A 115 -9.25 16.01 -21.52
C TYR A 115 -8.21 16.04 -22.63
N GLY A 116 -7.44 14.97 -22.72
CA GLY A 116 -6.60 14.67 -23.85
C GLY A 116 -6.89 13.28 -24.39
N THR A 117 -7.32 13.19 -25.65
CA THR A 117 -7.67 11.91 -26.30
C THR A 117 -6.57 11.34 -27.19
N GLY A 118 -5.60 12.18 -27.58
CA GLY A 118 -4.50 11.83 -28.47
C GLY A 118 -3.30 11.12 -27.83
N ASN A 119 -2.25 10.99 -28.64
CA ASN A 119 -0.94 10.53 -28.23
C ASN A 119 0.00 11.72 -28.05
N TYR A 120 0.39 12.01 -26.82
CA TYR A 120 1.17 13.18 -26.47
C TYR A 120 2.63 12.82 -26.26
N GLU A 121 3.45 13.00 -27.30
CA GLU A 121 4.90 13.05 -27.11
C GLU A 121 5.29 14.40 -26.48
N ILE A 122 6.14 14.36 -25.45
CA ILE A 122 6.66 15.56 -24.79
C ILE A 122 8.18 15.58 -24.83
N SER A 123 8.77 16.75 -25.10
CA SER A 123 10.24 16.92 -25.12
C SER A 123 10.82 17.45 -23.81
N LYS A 124 9.97 17.98 -22.94
CA LYS A 124 10.31 18.60 -21.66
C LYS A 124 9.22 18.33 -20.61
N PRO A 125 9.54 18.47 -19.31
CA PRO A 125 8.56 18.26 -18.24
C PRO A 125 7.35 19.17 -18.36
N VAL A 126 6.16 18.62 -18.12
CA VAL A 126 4.93 19.38 -17.91
C VAL A 126 4.83 19.71 -16.43
N VAL A 127 4.85 21.00 -16.09
CA VAL A 127 4.79 21.48 -14.70
C VAL A 127 3.35 21.83 -14.33
N LEU A 128 2.79 21.06 -13.40
CA LEU A 128 1.52 21.34 -12.74
C LEU A 128 1.80 22.20 -11.50
N SER A 129 1.86 23.51 -11.71
CA SER A 129 2.25 24.52 -10.72
C SER A 129 1.19 24.69 -9.63
N GLY A 130 1.63 24.77 -8.37
CA GLY A 130 0.75 25.12 -7.25
C GLY A 130 0.28 26.56 -7.29
N ALA A 131 1.07 27.49 -7.86
CA ALA A 131 0.62 28.87 -8.06
C ALA A 131 -0.62 28.95 -8.98
N VAL A 132 -0.76 28.01 -9.91
CA VAL A 132 -1.90 27.92 -10.83
C VAL A 132 -3.04 27.10 -10.23
N LEU A 133 -2.72 25.89 -9.74
CA LEU A 133 -3.71 24.90 -9.31
C LEU A 133 -4.13 25.06 -7.86
N GLY A 134 -3.20 25.39 -6.95
CA GLY A 134 -3.43 25.53 -5.52
C GLY A 134 -4.37 24.46 -4.97
N ASN A 135 -5.52 24.90 -4.46
CA ASN A 135 -6.61 24.05 -3.96
C ASN A 135 -7.85 24.05 -4.87
N LYS A 136 -7.72 24.41 -6.15
CA LYS A 136 -8.86 24.62 -7.05
C LYS A 136 -9.57 23.32 -7.46
N GLY A 137 -8.91 22.17 -7.32
CA GLY A 137 -9.42 20.87 -7.75
C GLY A 137 -9.54 20.78 -9.29
N LEU A 138 -8.73 19.93 -9.91
CA LEU A 138 -8.70 19.76 -11.37
C LEU A 138 -8.70 18.26 -11.71
N ASN A 139 -9.55 17.86 -12.65
CA ASN A 139 -9.49 16.57 -13.32
C ASN A 139 -8.71 16.73 -14.63
N LEU A 140 -7.52 16.13 -14.71
CA LEU A 140 -6.73 16.04 -15.93
C LEU A 140 -6.72 14.59 -16.40
N SER A 141 -7.26 14.31 -17.58
CA SER A 141 -7.27 12.98 -18.17
C SER A 141 -6.49 12.95 -19.47
N LEU A 142 -5.41 12.18 -19.53
CA LEU A 142 -4.57 11.96 -20.70
C LEU A 142 -4.74 10.54 -21.22
N SER A 143 -4.92 10.38 -22.52
CA SER A 143 -4.93 9.07 -23.17
C SER A 143 -3.54 8.45 -23.14
N HIS A 144 -2.56 9.01 -23.87
CA HIS A 144 -1.18 8.51 -23.86
C HIS A 144 -0.20 9.65 -23.64
N LEU A 145 0.76 9.46 -22.74
CA LEU A 145 1.87 10.40 -22.52
C LEU A 145 3.20 9.67 -22.71
N VAL A 146 4.03 10.17 -23.62
CA VAL A 146 5.26 9.51 -24.06
C VAL A 146 6.42 10.50 -23.99
N ALA A 147 7.52 10.10 -23.35
CA ALA A 147 8.75 10.87 -23.38
C ALA A 147 9.39 10.80 -24.77
N SER A 148 9.78 11.95 -25.32
CA SER A 148 10.43 12.00 -26.63
C SER A 148 11.72 11.17 -26.65
N LYS A 149 12.09 10.64 -27.84
CA LYS A 149 13.39 9.95 -28.04
C LYS A 149 14.61 10.79 -27.64
N ASN A 150 14.46 12.12 -27.64
CA ASN A 150 15.48 13.09 -27.27
C ASN A 150 15.49 13.42 -25.77
N TRP A 151 14.65 12.77 -24.96
CA TRP A 151 14.61 12.97 -23.52
C TRP A 151 16.01 12.79 -22.90
N PRO A 152 16.38 13.62 -21.90
CA PRO A 152 17.68 13.52 -21.25
C PRO A 152 17.94 12.10 -20.73
N ARG A 153 19.14 11.57 -20.97
CA ARG A 153 19.57 10.29 -20.39
C ARG A 153 19.90 10.49 -18.90
N ASN A 154 19.39 9.60 -18.07
CA ASN A 154 19.82 9.45 -16.69
C ASN A 154 21.13 8.64 -16.63
N THR A 155 21.92 8.86 -15.58
CA THR A 155 23.13 8.07 -15.31
C THR A 155 22.92 7.03 -14.23
N THR A 156 21.91 7.23 -13.38
CA THR A 156 21.57 6.42 -12.21
C THR A 156 20.05 6.28 -12.07
N LEU A 157 19.60 5.54 -11.05
CA LEU A 157 18.18 5.49 -10.68
C LEU A 157 17.64 6.85 -10.19
N TRP A 158 18.51 7.77 -9.79
CA TRP A 158 18.13 8.92 -8.96
C TRP A 158 17.99 10.23 -9.74
N ASP A 159 18.69 10.36 -10.88
CA ASP A 159 18.87 11.61 -11.64
C ASP A 159 18.00 11.71 -12.89
N ALA A 160 17.00 10.85 -13.04
CA ALA A 160 16.07 10.92 -14.17
C ALA A 160 15.20 12.19 -14.13
N THR A 161 14.95 12.76 -15.31
CA THR A 161 14.07 13.93 -15.47
C THR A 161 12.62 13.45 -15.59
N PRO A 162 11.65 14.03 -14.84
CA PRO A 162 10.27 13.56 -14.81
C PRO A 162 9.42 14.12 -15.94
N MET A 163 8.47 13.33 -16.44
CA MET A 163 7.50 13.73 -17.47
C MET A 163 6.52 14.77 -16.94
N ILE A 164 6.01 14.56 -15.72
CA ILE A 164 5.14 15.50 -15.00
C ILE A 164 5.79 15.89 -13.67
N ILE A 165 5.87 17.19 -13.43
CA ILE A 165 6.25 17.77 -12.14
C ILE A 165 4.99 18.34 -11.49
N ILE A 166 4.74 17.98 -10.24
CA ILE A 166 3.60 18.51 -9.48
C ILE A 166 4.10 19.30 -8.27
N GLY A 167 3.67 20.56 -8.18
CA GLY A 167 4.03 21.49 -7.11
C GLY A 167 5.20 22.42 -7.45
N ASP A 168 5.26 23.53 -6.72
CA ASP A 168 6.30 24.55 -6.79
C ASP A 168 6.48 25.21 -5.41
N GLN A 169 6.39 26.53 -5.25
CA GLN A 169 6.35 27.14 -3.91
C GLN A 169 5.02 26.91 -3.18
N VAL A 170 3.96 26.59 -3.93
CA VAL A 170 2.62 26.35 -3.41
C VAL A 170 2.29 24.86 -3.59
N GLN A 171 1.63 24.28 -2.60
CA GLN A 171 1.20 22.89 -2.66
C GLN A 171 -0.02 22.75 -3.57
N VAL A 172 -0.03 21.73 -4.41
CA VAL A 172 -1.22 21.32 -5.19
C VAL A 172 -2.09 20.41 -4.33
N SER A 173 -3.40 20.66 -4.26
CA SER A 173 -4.36 19.83 -3.54
C SER A 173 -5.61 19.56 -4.36
N GLY A 174 -6.18 18.35 -4.23
CA GLY A 174 -7.38 17.96 -4.95
C GLY A 174 -7.18 17.71 -6.45
N LEU A 175 -5.94 17.47 -6.91
CA LEU A 175 -5.68 17.07 -8.29
C LEU A 175 -6.14 15.63 -8.50
N ASN A 176 -6.89 15.40 -9.58
CA ASN A 176 -7.21 14.07 -10.08
C ASN A 176 -6.55 13.92 -11.45
N LEU A 177 -5.40 13.26 -11.49
CA LEU A 177 -4.63 13.02 -12.70
C LEU A 177 -4.85 11.58 -13.16
N ARG A 178 -5.43 11.42 -14.34
CA ARG A 178 -5.59 10.14 -15.02
C ARG A 178 -4.71 10.09 -16.26
N ILE A 179 -3.92 9.04 -16.42
CA ILE A 179 -3.13 8.75 -17.62
C ILE A 179 -3.44 7.31 -18.02
N ASN A 180 -4.00 7.04 -19.20
CA ASN A 180 -4.27 5.64 -19.57
C ASN A 180 -2.98 4.89 -19.90
N MET A 181 -2.02 5.52 -20.57
CA MET A 181 -0.70 4.96 -20.83
C MET A 181 0.41 5.99 -20.59
N LEU A 182 1.39 5.63 -19.77
CA LEU A 182 2.59 6.41 -19.49
C LEU A 182 3.84 5.64 -19.95
N ASN A 183 4.62 6.22 -20.86
CA ASN A 183 5.88 5.62 -21.30
C ASN A 183 7.06 6.60 -21.16
N GLY A 184 8.01 6.23 -20.29
CA GLY A 184 9.21 7.02 -20.01
C GLY A 184 10.36 6.85 -21.00
N GLY A 185 10.21 6.01 -22.03
CA GLY A 185 11.17 5.79 -23.12
C GLY A 185 12.51 5.21 -22.65
N GLY A 186 12.54 4.57 -21.48
CA GLY A 186 13.72 4.08 -20.80
C GLY A 186 14.61 5.18 -20.21
N ARG A 187 14.09 6.41 -20.03
CA ARG A 187 14.88 7.60 -19.67
C ARG A 187 14.24 8.53 -18.64
N ALA A 188 12.91 8.61 -18.63
CA ALA A 188 12.19 9.55 -17.79
C ALA A 188 11.66 8.91 -16.52
N ASP A 189 11.56 9.69 -15.45
CA ASP A 189 10.57 9.40 -14.41
C ASP A 189 9.17 9.76 -14.95
N GLY A 190 8.12 9.11 -14.48
CA GLY A 190 6.75 9.44 -14.81
C GLY A 190 6.30 10.72 -14.13
N ILE A 191 6.04 10.64 -12.82
CA ILE A 191 5.56 11.75 -12.00
C ILE A 191 6.51 11.99 -10.84
N ARG A 192 6.84 13.26 -10.59
CA ARG A 192 7.63 13.66 -9.42
C ARG A 192 7.06 14.89 -8.74
N ALA A 193 7.08 14.89 -7.41
CA ALA A 193 6.80 16.11 -6.64
C ALA A 193 7.99 17.07 -6.66
N ASN A 194 7.71 18.36 -6.68
CA ASN A 194 8.72 19.40 -6.51
C ASN A 194 8.24 20.49 -5.55
N GLY A 195 9.18 21.13 -4.85
CA GLY A 195 8.87 22.21 -3.91
C GLY A 195 7.83 21.76 -2.87
N ALA A 196 6.75 22.49 -2.64
CA ALA A 196 5.69 22.12 -1.70
C ALA A 196 4.88 20.88 -2.12
N GLY A 197 5.10 20.38 -3.34
CA GLY A 197 4.57 19.10 -3.81
C GLY A 197 3.05 19.08 -3.92
N PHE A 198 2.46 17.96 -3.54
CA PHE A 198 1.02 17.74 -3.64
C PHE A 198 0.48 16.81 -2.55
N ALA A 199 -0.76 17.07 -2.14
CA ALA A 199 -1.48 16.31 -1.13
C ALA A 199 -2.95 16.13 -1.55
N LEU A 200 -3.69 15.26 -0.86
CA LEU A 200 -5.14 15.09 -1.05
C LEU A 200 -5.54 14.90 -2.52
N SER A 201 -4.71 14.21 -3.28
CA SER A 201 -4.82 14.07 -4.74
C SER A 201 -4.96 12.60 -5.12
N HIS A 202 -5.52 12.34 -6.30
CA HIS A 202 -5.63 11.02 -6.90
C HIS A 202 -4.80 10.98 -8.18
N LEU A 203 -3.88 10.02 -8.24
CA LEU A 203 -3.11 9.69 -9.43
C LEU A 203 -3.57 8.31 -9.92
N HIS A 204 -4.03 8.24 -11.16
CA HIS A 204 -4.36 7.00 -11.85
C HIS A 204 -3.49 6.85 -13.09
N ILE A 205 -2.70 5.79 -13.17
CA ILE A 205 -1.92 5.44 -14.36
C ILE A 205 -2.34 4.03 -14.78
N GLY A 206 -3.03 3.89 -15.90
CA GLY A 206 -3.54 2.59 -16.37
C GLY A 206 -2.38 1.63 -16.65
N ASP A 207 -1.62 1.91 -17.70
CA ASP A 207 -0.41 1.19 -18.10
C ASP A 207 0.83 2.08 -17.93
N ALA A 208 1.88 1.57 -17.29
CA ALA A 208 3.13 2.30 -17.11
C ALA A 208 4.33 1.44 -17.51
N ARG A 209 5.11 1.93 -18.49
CA ARG A 209 6.25 1.19 -19.04
C ARG A 209 7.47 2.04 -19.25
N GLU A 210 8.62 1.37 -19.22
CA GLU A 210 9.92 1.95 -19.56
C GLU A 210 10.23 3.26 -18.80
N CYS A 211 9.64 3.45 -17.61
CA CYS A 211 9.98 4.56 -16.73
C CYS A 211 11.22 4.19 -15.91
N ILE A 212 12.02 5.18 -15.55
CA ILE A 212 13.04 4.99 -14.51
C ILE A 212 12.31 4.82 -13.17
N ARG A 213 11.48 5.78 -12.79
CA ARG A 213 10.48 5.62 -11.72
C ARG A 213 9.11 6.06 -12.22
N VAL A 214 8.06 5.24 -12.05
CA VAL A 214 6.71 5.66 -12.45
C VAL A 214 6.24 6.81 -11.57
N VAL A 215 6.40 6.68 -10.25
CA VAL A 215 6.16 7.76 -9.28
C VAL A 215 7.37 7.90 -8.37
N ALA A 216 7.90 9.12 -8.24
CA ALA A 216 9.02 9.46 -7.37
C ALA A 216 8.66 10.57 -6.38
N ASN A 217 8.80 10.31 -5.08
CA ASN A 217 8.74 11.30 -4.01
C ASN A 217 10.00 11.23 -3.14
N GLY A 218 10.44 12.39 -2.67
CA GLY A 218 11.73 12.60 -2.02
C GLY A 218 12.39 13.94 -2.38
N GLU A 219 11.74 14.77 -3.19
CA GLU A 219 12.18 16.14 -3.52
C GLU A 219 11.24 17.23 -2.98
N GLN A 220 10.14 16.84 -2.35
CA GLN A 220 9.22 17.78 -1.71
C GLN A 220 9.84 18.47 -0.49
N THR A 221 9.33 19.65 -0.17
CA THR A 221 9.74 20.53 0.92
C THR A 221 8.65 20.69 2.00
N TRP A 222 7.45 20.20 1.69
CA TRP A 222 6.24 20.21 2.52
C TRP A 222 5.57 18.83 2.48
N PRO A 223 4.65 18.48 3.41
CA PRO A 223 4.07 17.15 3.46
C PRO A 223 3.27 16.78 2.20
N ASN A 224 3.70 15.71 1.51
CA ASN A 224 2.89 15.05 0.47
C ASN A 224 2.08 13.92 1.11
N ALA A 225 0.89 14.26 1.60
CA ALA A 225 0.10 13.35 2.42
C ALA A 225 -1.24 12.98 1.79
N SER A 226 -1.75 11.79 2.18
CA SER A 226 -3.09 11.32 1.83
C SER A 226 -3.37 11.27 0.32
N VAL A 227 -2.36 10.89 -0.46
CA VAL A 227 -2.48 10.68 -1.91
C VAL A 227 -3.01 9.29 -2.20
N GLN A 228 -3.98 9.19 -3.10
CA GLN A 228 -4.41 7.92 -3.68
C GLN A 228 -3.64 7.68 -4.98
N LEU A 229 -3.02 6.52 -5.12
CA LEU A 229 -2.31 6.08 -6.31
C LEU A 229 -2.91 4.76 -6.79
N THR A 230 -3.41 4.74 -8.02
CA THR A 230 -4.04 3.56 -8.61
C THR A 230 -3.52 3.28 -10.00
N GLY A 231 -3.66 2.04 -10.46
CA GLY A 231 -3.29 1.67 -11.82
C GLY A 231 -3.72 0.26 -12.19
N ASP A 232 -3.47 -0.13 -13.44
CA ASP A 232 -3.86 -1.43 -13.95
C ASP A 232 -2.65 -2.37 -14.10
N PHE A 233 -1.66 -2.02 -14.94
CA PHE A 233 -0.53 -2.91 -15.18
C PHE A 233 0.76 -2.14 -15.42
N TRP A 234 1.74 -2.25 -14.51
CA TRP A 234 2.99 -1.51 -14.58
C TRP A 234 4.18 -2.46 -14.72
N THR A 235 4.89 -2.38 -15.85
CA THR A 235 5.93 -3.34 -16.22
C THR A 235 7.13 -2.69 -16.89
N ASP A 236 8.27 -3.38 -16.89
CA ASP A 236 9.50 -2.97 -17.58
C ASP A 236 10.06 -1.60 -17.15
N ASN A 237 9.73 -1.16 -15.93
CA ASN A 237 10.31 0.05 -15.33
C ASN A 237 11.59 -0.32 -14.55
N TRP A 238 12.40 0.67 -14.17
CA TRP A 238 13.50 0.39 -13.25
C TRP A 238 12.95 0.17 -11.83
N LEU A 239 12.05 1.04 -11.38
CA LEU A 239 11.32 0.94 -10.12
C LEU A 239 9.92 1.52 -10.35
N ALA A 240 8.87 0.94 -9.78
CA ALA A 240 7.53 1.50 -10.00
C ALA A 240 7.31 2.73 -9.09
N ILE A 241 7.37 2.54 -7.77
CA ILE A 241 7.07 3.59 -6.80
C ILE A 241 8.25 3.81 -5.86
N TYR A 242 8.69 5.06 -5.73
CA TYR A 242 9.66 5.50 -4.74
C TYR A 242 9.04 6.55 -3.81
N LEU A 243 8.96 6.27 -2.51
CA LEU A 243 8.50 7.22 -1.50
C LEU A 243 9.55 7.40 -0.40
N SER A 244 9.92 8.66 -0.15
CA SER A 244 10.88 9.04 0.89
C SER A 244 10.58 10.46 1.40
N ARG A 245 11.08 10.76 2.60
CA ARG A 245 11.27 12.13 3.07
C ARG A 245 12.13 12.89 2.06
N GLY A 246 11.78 14.15 1.82
CA GLY A 246 12.62 15.09 1.10
C GLY A 246 13.80 15.60 1.94
N THR A 247 14.83 16.09 1.26
CA THR A 247 16.09 16.51 1.90
C THR A 247 16.13 17.98 2.31
N LYS A 248 15.07 18.74 2.00
CA LYS A 248 14.98 20.20 2.22
C LYS A 248 13.59 20.57 2.71
N GLY A 249 13.43 21.78 3.23
CA GLY A 249 12.15 22.29 3.72
C GLY A 249 11.90 22.01 5.20
N THR A 250 10.71 22.36 5.68
CA THR A 250 10.35 22.36 7.10
C THR A 250 9.67 21.09 7.56
N ALA A 251 8.91 20.43 6.68
CA ALA A 251 8.24 19.16 6.97
C ALA A 251 8.10 18.26 5.71
N PRO A 252 9.21 17.86 5.06
CA PRO A 252 9.17 17.20 3.76
C PRO A 252 8.80 15.70 3.82
N ILE A 253 7.74 15.34 4.53
CA ILE A 253 7.28 13.94 4.66
C ILE A 253 6.39 13.52 3.47
N SER A 254 6.33 12.22 3.18
CA SER A 254 5.52 11.64 2.09
C SER A 254 4.67 10.49 2.64
N GLU A 255 3.74 10.80 3.53
CA GLU A 255 3.05 9.82 4.39
C GLU A 255 1.61 9.51 3.95
N ALA A 256 1.03 8.45 4.50
CA ALA A 256 -0.39 8.10 4.32
C ALA A 256 -0.84 7.90 2.86
N TRP A 257 0.07 7.44 2.00
CA TRP A 257 -0.23 7.08 0.61
C TRP A 257 -1.13 5.84 0.55
N LYS A 258 -2.14 5.85 -0.30
CA LYS A 258 -3.02 4.69 -0.57
C LYS A 258 -2.69 4.17 -1.96
N ILE A 259 -1.95 3.07 -2.03
CA ILE A 259 -1.42 2.48 -3.25
C ILE A 259 -2.24 1.23 -3.59
N ASP A 260 -2.92 1.25 -4.72
CA ASP A 260 -3.75 0.14 -5.22
C ASP A 260 -3.62 0.02 -6.74
N VAL A 261 -2.56 -0.67 -7.18
CA VAL A 261 -2.26 -0.94 -8.58
C VAL A 261 -2.53 -2.42 -8.81
N LYS A 262 -3.38 -2.77 -9.78
CA LYS A 262 -3.82 -4.18 -9.92
C LYS A 262 -2.64 -5.13 -10.06
N PHE A 263 -1.63 -4.80 -10.88
CA PHE A 263 -0.42 -5.61 -10.96
C PHE A 263 0.85 -4.79 -11.30
N ILE A 264 1.86 -4.87 -10.44
CA ILE A 264 3.20 -4.30 -10.66
C ILE A 264 4.19 -5.44 -10.91
N ALA A 265 4.75 -5.51 -12.11
CA ALA A 265 5.54 -6.66 -12.54
C ALA A 265 6.85 -6.31 -13.23
N ALA A 266 7.79 -7.27 -13.24
CA ALA A 266 8.99 -7.27 -14.09
C ALA A 266 9.89 -6.01 -14.01
N ASN A 267 9.82 -5.25 -12.92
CA ASN A 267 10.65 -4.06 -12.75
C ASN A 267 12.07 -4.44 -12.29
N ARG A 268 13.08 -3.66 -12.69
CA ARG A 268 14.49 -4.00 -12.46
C ARG A 268 14.86 -4.09 -10.97
N TYR A 269 14.48 -3.10 -10.18
CA TYR A 269 14.94 -2.90 -8.80
C TYR A 269 13.83 -2.99 -7.75
N GLY A 270 12.63 -3.44 -8.14
CA GLY A 270 11.48 -3.60 -7.25
C GLY A 270 10.22 -2.95 -7.80
N GLY A 271 9.08 -3.34 -7.25
CA GLY A 271 7.80 -2.66 -7.46
C GLY A 271 7.71 -1.39 -6.61
N ILE A 272 7.98 -1.49 -5.31
CA ILE A 272 7.89 -0.35 -4.38
C ILE A 272 9.15 -0.25 -3.53
N LEU A 273 9.69 0.96 -3.38
CA LEU A 273 10.72 1.31 -2.39
C LEU A 273 10.18 2.38 -1.44
N LEU A 274 10.03 2.01 -0.18
CA LEU A 274 9.60 2.89 0.91
C LEU A 274 10.79 3.20 1.82
N ARG A 275 11.00 4.48 2.13
CA ARG A 275 12.03 4.95 3.05
C ARG A 275 11.46 5.82 4.16
N GLY A 276 12.29 6.12 5.15
CA GLY A 276 11.97 7.09 6.20
C GLY A 276 11.26 8.33 5.67
N GLY A 277 10.14 8.69 6.30
CA GLY A 277 9.20 9.72 5.83
C GLY A 277 8.02 9.21 5.01
N SER A 278 7.96 7.92 4.65
CA SER A 278 6.81 7.30 3.97
C SER A 278 5.91 6.44 4.87
N GLN A 279 5.94 6.72 6.17
CA GLN A 279 5.10 6.02 7.15
C GLN A 279 3.61 6.12 6.81
N TYR A 280 2.84 5.15 7.32
CA TYR A 280 1.38 5.05 7.16
C TYR A 280 0.89 4.77 5.74
N ALA A 281 1.77 4.40 4.82
CA ALA A 281 1.38 3.89 3.51
C ALA A 281 0.48 2.65 3.65
N GLN A 282 -0.56 2.60 2.81
CA GLN A 282 -1.48 1.48 2.65
C GLN A 282 -1.26 0.90 1.25
N ILE A 283 -0.91 -0.39 1.17
CA ILE A 283 -0.53 -1.06 -0.08
C ILE A 283 -1.49 -2.21 -0.33
N ALA A 284 -2.03 -2.25 -1.54
CA ALA A 284 -2.87 -3.32 -2.09
C ALA A 284 -2.42 -3.67 -3.52
N GLY A 285 -3.22 -4.49 -4.21
CA GLY A 285 -2.92 -5.02 -5.54
C GLY A 285 -2.01 -6.24 -5.50
N ASP A 286 -1.44 -6.59 -6.65
CA ASP A 286 -0.50 -7.70 -6.81
C ASP A 286 0.88 -7.21 -7.28
N HIS A 287 1.94 -7.87 -6.83
CA HIS A 287 3.33 -7.54 -7.15
C HIS A 287 4.12 -8.82 -7.36
N ASP A 288 4.72 -9.00 -8.54
CA ASP A 288 5.54 -10.18 -8.81
C ASP A 288 6.62 -9.92 -9.87
N TYR A 289 7.58 -10.82 -10.02
CA TYR A 289 8.62 -10.77 -11.05
C TYR A 289 9.57 -9.55 -10.94
N ASN A 290 9.53 -8.81 -9.83
CA ASN A 290 10.34 -7.61 -9.66
C ASN A 290 11.72 -7.91 -9.06
N GLY A 291 12.61 -6.92 -9.13
CA GLY A 291 13.93 -6.99 -8.51
C GLY A 291 14.92 -7.86 -9.27
N ARG A 292 14.69 -8.06 -10.57
CA ARG A 292 15.53 -8.90 -11.45
C ARG A 292 16.98 -8.45 -11.52
N TYR A 293 17.26 -7.18 -11.27
CA TYR A 293 18.60 -6.57 -11.32
C TYR A 293 19.16 -6.31 -9.91
N LEU A 294 18.61 -6.97 -8.88
CA LEU A 294 19.09 -6.88 -7.50
C LEU A 294 19.78 -8.15 -7.05
N SER A 295 20.90 -7.96 -6.37
CA SER A 295 21.50 -8.98 -5.50
C SER A 295 21.34 -8.58 -4.05
N MET A 296 20.68 -9.44 -3.29
CA MET A 296 20.48 -9.32 -1.84
C MET A 296 21.60 -10.07 -1.13
N LEU A 297 22.54 -9.35 -0.51
CA LEU A 297 23.68 -9.95 0.15
C LEU A 297 23.51 -9.93 1.65
N ARG A 298 23.72 -11.07 2.31
CA ARG A 298 23.97 -11.09 3.76
C ARG A 298 25.44 -10.79 3.98
N VAL A 299 25.73 -9.85 4.86
CA VAL A 299 27.10 -9.43 5.19
C VAL A 299 27.36 -9.60 6.68
N ASP A 300 28.63 -9.58 7.06
CA ASP A 300 29.06 -9.66 8.46
C ASP A 300 28.83 -8.37 9.26
N SER A 301 28.81 -7.20 8.60
CA SER A 301 28.55 -5.90 9.21
C SER A 301 28.09 -4.87 8.16
N LEU A 302 27.27 -3.89 8.57
CA LEU A 302 26.90 -2.74 7.74
C LEU A 302 27.89 -1.57 7.83
N GLU A 303 28.90 -1.63 8.69
CA GLU A 303 29.83 -0.52 8.84
C GLU A 303 30.48 -0.18 7.48
N GLY A 304 30.34 1.08 7.03
CA GLY A 304 30.85 1.54 5.73
C GLY A 304 30.02 1.13 4.50
N LEU A 305 28.92 0.42 4.70
CA LEU A 305 27.94 0.06 3.68
C LEU A 305 26.66 0.85 3.93
N THR A 306 26.42 1.87 3.10
CA THR A 306 25.24 2.74 3.20
C THR A 306 24.59 2.89 1.83
N ARG A 307 23.33 3.33 1.81
CA ARG A 307 22.60 3.65 0.57
C ARG A 307 23.43 4.58 -0.32
N GLY A 308 23.42 4.34 -1.63
CA GLY A 308 24.17 5.12 -2.63
C GLY A 308 25.67 4.82 -2.70
N THR A 309 26.20 4.02 -1.77
CA THR A 309 27.61 3.61 -1.82
C THR A 309 27.84 2.66 -3.00
N LYS A 310 28.80 3.01 -3.86
CA LYS A 310 29.30 2.08 -4.89
C LYS A 310 30.19 1.03 -4.24
N VAL A 311 29.88 -0.23 -4.49
CA VAL A 311 30.60 -1.38 -3.96
C VAL A 311 31.11 -2.26 -5.08
N LYS A 312 32.19 -2.98 -4.80
CA LYS A 312 32.86 -3.88 -5.76
C LYS A 312 33.00 -5.27 -5.16
N GLY A 313 32.59 -6.27 -5.93
CA GLY A 313 32.84 -7.70 -5.69
C GLY A 313 33.93 -8.22 -6.64
N SER A 314 34.07 -9.54 -6.72
CA SER A 314 35.10 -10.15 -7.57
C SER A 314 34.84 -9.98 -9.07
N ARG A 315 33.57 -9.92 -9.50
CA ARG A 315 33.17 -9.95 -10.93
C ARG A 315 32.55 -8.65 -11.44
N GLY A 316 32.38 -7.65 -10.59
CA GLY A 316 31.68 -6.43 -10.97
C GLY A 316 31.54 -5.42 -9.84
N SER A 317 30.82 -4.35 -10.14
CA SER A 317 30.48 -3.29 -9.20
C SER A 317 29.01 -2.91 -9.35
N GLY A 318 28.41 -2.47 -8.25
CA GLY A 318 27.06 -1.96 -8.21
C GLY A 318 26.92 -0.87 -7.16
N GLU A 319 25.71 -0.35 -7.01
CA GLU A 319 25.37 0.65 -6.02
C GLU A 319 24.39 0.06 -5.00
N ILE A 320 24.62 0.32 -3.72
CA ILE A 320 23.72 -0.13 -2.65
C ILE A 320 22.41 0.66 -2.73
N LEU A 321 21.31 -0.04 -2.99
CA LEU A 321 19.95 0.50 -2.96
C LEU A 321 19.43 0.62 -1.53
N THR A 322 19.57 -0.45 -0.75
CA THR A 322 19.17 -0.53 0.66
C THR A 322 20.27 -1.22 1.46
N ALA A 323 20.42 -0.81 2.72
CA ALA A 323 21.31 -1.42 3.69
C ALA A 323 20.57 -1.44 5.02
N PHE A 324 20.34 -2.62 5.59
CA PHE A 324 19.40 -2.77 6.69
C PHE A 324 19.72 -3.98 7.57
N GLN A 325 19.24 -3.95 8.81
CA GLN A 325 19.25 -5.08 9.71
C GLN A 325 17.86 -5.72 9.79
N ASP A 326 17.80 -7.04 9.66
CA ASP A 326 16.60 -7.85 9.90
C ASP A 326 16.97 -9.08 10.71
N LYS A 327 16.25 -9.35 11.80
CA LYS A 327 16.46 -10.52 12.70
C LYS A 327 17.93 -10.77 13.05
N HIS A 328 18.63 -9.73 13.50
CA HIS A 328 20.06 -9.74 13.85
C HIS A 328 21.03 -10.07 12.71
N GLN A 329 20.56 -10.02 11.46
CA GLN A 329 21.37 -10.21 10.27
C GLN A 329 21.48 -8.90 9.49
N PHE A 330 22.65 -8.67 8.89
CA PHE A 330 22.93 -7.49 8.10
C PHE A 330 22.79 -7.79 6.62
N TRP A 331 22.00 -6.97 5.94
CA TRP A 331 21.63 -7.16 4.55
C TRP A 331 21.91 -5.90 3.73
N VAL A 332 22.34 -6.10 2.49
CA VAL A 332 22.43 -5.04 1.48
C VAL A 332 21.80 -5.48 0.17
N ALA A 333 20.93 -4.64 -0.40
CA ALA A 333 20.43 -4.81 -1.76
C ALA A 333 21.30 -4.01 -2.71
N ILE A 334 21.93 -4.65 -3.69
CA ILE A 334 22.82 -3.99 -4.65
C ILE A 334 22.16 -3.95 -6.03
N MET A 335 22.10 -2.76 -6.61
CA MET A 335 21.73 -2.55 -8.02
C MET A 335 22.84 -3.02 -8.93
N GLU A 336 22.55 -4.06 -9.70
CA GLU A 336 23.43 -4.55 -10.75
C GLU A 336 23.09 -3.90 -12.11
N PRO A 337 24.08 -3.78 -13.01
CA PRO A 337 23.88 -3.17 -14.33
C PRO A 337 23.15 -4.10 -15.32
N ARG A 338 22.81 -5.32 -14.90
CA ARG A 338 22.23 -6.38 -15.73
C ARG A 338 21.23 -7.20 -14.93
N ASP A 339 20.42 -7.96 -15.66
CA ASP A 339 19.54 -8.97 -15.09
C ASP A 339 20.37 -10.08 -14.42
N VAL A 340 20.03 -10.34 -13.16
CA VAL A 340 20.63 -11.37 -12.31
C VAL A 340 19.60 -12.34 -11.76
N SER A 341 18.36 -12.33 -12.23
CA SER A 341 17.36 -13.33 -11.83
C SER A 341 17.74 -14.74 -12.31
N ALA A 342 17.33 -15.78 -11.59
CA ALA A 342 17.52 -17.17 -11.95
C ALA A 342 16.45 -17.66 -12.95
N PRO A 343 16.71 -18.76 -13.69
CA PRO A 343 17.96 -19.54 -13.72
C PRO A 343 19.06 -18.95 -14.64
N GLU A 344 18.74 -18.04 -15.55
CA GLU A 344 19.65 -17.62 -16.63
C GLU A 344 20.69 -16.57 -16.20
N GLY A 345 20.32 -15.66 -15.31
CA GLY A 345 21.20 -14.60 -14.79
C GLY A 345 22.20 -15.13 -13.76
N LYS A 346 23.18 -14.31 -13.39
CA LYS A 346 24.09 -14.57 -12.26
C LYS A 346 24.46 -13.27 -11.57
N SER A 347 24.43 -13.26 -10.24
CA SER A 347 24.98 -12.18 -9.43
C SER A 347 26.45 -11.92 -9.77
N SER A 348 26.87 -10.65 -9.76
CA SER A 348 28.30 -10.29 -9.75
C SER A 348 28.99 -10.63 -8.43
N TYR A 349 28.23 -11.07 -7.42
CA TYR A 349 28.70 -11.36 -6.07
C TYR A 349 28.62 -12.85 -5.72
N SER A 350 29.33 -13.27 -4.67
CA SER A 350 29.35 -14.66 -4.21
C SER A 350 29.63 -14.78 -2.72
N ALA A 351 28.99 -15.75 -2.07
CA ALA A 351 29.26 -16.09 -0.67
C ALA A 351 30.76 -16.41 -0.46
N GLY A 352 31.30 -15.93 0.65
CA GLY A 352 32.72 -16.05 1.03
C GLY A 352 33.63 -14.94 0.49
N GLU A 353 33.21 -14.16 -0.51
CA GLU A 353 34.04 -13.09 -1.06
C GLU A 353 34.04 -11.83 -0.17
N THR A 354 34.98 -10.93 -0.45
CA THR A 354 35.04 -9.61 0.19
C THR A 354 34.34 -8.56 -0.65
N LEU A 355 33.32 -7.92 -0.07
CA LEU A 355 32.71 -6.71 -0.58
C LEU A 355 33.55 -5.50 -0.17
N THR A 356 33.96 -4.69 -1.15
CA THR A 356 34.77 -3.49 -0.90
C THR A 356 33.99 -2.22 -1.25
N SER A 357 33.97 -1.25 -0.35
CA SER A 357 33.38 0.07 -0.59
C SER A 357 34.34 0.95 -1.38
N SER A 358 33.88 1.55 -2.48
CA SER A 358 34.69 2.50 -3.27
C SER A 358 34.96 3.82 -2.57
N THR A 359 34.08 4.23 -1.64
CA THR A 359 34.17 5.49 -0.90
C THR A 359 35.03 5.38 0.36
N LYS A 360 35.18 4.15 0.89
CA LYS A 360 36.05 3.82 2.02
C LYS A 360 36.77 2.51 1.73
N SER A 361 37.76 2.55 0.85
CA SER A 361 38.47 1.36 0.32
C SER A 361 39.16 0.50 1.40
N SER A 362 39.42 1.04 2.58
CA SER A 362 39.90 0.30 3.74
C SER A 362 38.84 -0.61 4.38
N ILE A 363 37.55 -0.36 4.12
CA ILE A 363 36.44 -1.13 4.67
C ILE A 363 36.13 -2.31 3.77
N LYS A 364 36.29 -3.50 4.34
CA LYS A 364 36.06 -4.81 3.73
C LYS A 364 35.01 -5.56 4.53
N ARG A 365 34.00 -6.09 3.85
CA ARG A 365 32.93 -6.89 4.45
C ARG A 365 32.88 -8.27 3.83
N LYS A 366 32.67 -9.28 4.65
CA LYS A 366 32.53 -10.64 4.14
C LYS A 366 31.09 -10.86 3.69
N ILE A 367 30.92 -11.33 2.47
CA ILE A 367 29.62 -11.78 1.96
C ILE A 367 29.39 -13.17 2.53
N LEU A 368 28.28 -13.33 3.24
CA LEU A 368 27.90 -14.58 3.90
C LEU A 368 26.93 -15.37 3.04
N GLU A 369 25.97 -14.68 2.42
CA GLU A 369 24.97 -15.27 1.52
C GLU A 369 24.65 -14.30 0.38
N VAL A 370 24.12 -14.86 -0.72
CA VAL A 370 23.66 -14.11 -1.89
C VAL A 370 22.31 -14.68 -2.31
N HIS A 371 21.28 -13.83 -2.26
CA HIS A 371 19.94 -14.11 -2.80
C HIS A 371 19.68 -13.21 -4.01
N ARG A 372 18.93 -13.72 -4.98
CA ARG A 372 18.54 -13.03 -6.21
C ARG A 372 17.14 -13.48 -6.63
N ALA A 373 16.46 -12.71 -7.48
CA ALA A 373 15.14 -13.10 -7.95
C ALA A 373 15.11 -14.52 -8.58
N ALA A 374 14.03 -15.26 -8.35
CA ALA A 374 13.72 -16.63 -8.76
C ALA A 374 14.71 -17.73 -8.32
N ASP A 375 15.57 -17.49 -7.32
CA ASP A 375 16.66 -18.41 -6.96
C ASP A 375 16.31 -19.50 -5.95
N ASN A 376 15.06 -19.55 -5.51
CA ASN A 376 14.55 -20.59 -4.62
C ASN A 376 14.05 -21.81 -5.41
N GLU A 377 13.77 -22.92 -4.72
CA GLU A 377 13.39 -24.20 -5.36
C GLU A 377 12.14 -24.11 -6.27
N SER A 378 11.17 -23.27 -5.92
CA SER A 378 9.96 -23.05 -6.73
C SER A 378 10.16 -22.05 -7.87
N GLY A 379 11.28 -21.31 -7.90
CA GLY A 379 11.54 -20.26 -8.89
C GLY A 379 10.65 -19.02 -8.76
N THR A 380 10.06 -18.79 -7.58
CA THR A 380 9.06 -17.74 -7.35
C THR A 380 9.46 -16.67 -6.32
N ASN A 381 10.71 -16.68 -5.83
CA ASN A 381 11.20 -15.63 -4.93
C ASN A 381 11.53 -14.34 -5.68
N PHE A 382 10.78 -13.25 -5.51
CA PHE A 382 11.09 -11.95 -6.13
C PHE A 382 11.19 -10.84 -5.09
N ILE A 383 11.87 -9.74 -5.45
CA ILE A 383 12.09 -8.60 -4.54
C ILE A 383 11.09 -7.51 -4.96
N ASP A 384 9.85 -7.66 -4.51
CA ASP A 384 8.74 -6.81 -4.94
C ASP A 384 8.68 -5.49 -4.17
N ILE A 385 8.80 -5.56 -2.84
CA ILE A 385 8.71 -4.40 -1.98
C ILE A 385 9.96 -4.30 -1.11
N LEU A 386 10.61 -3.14 -1.19
CA LEU A 386 11.73 -2.77 -0.35
C LEU A 386 11.23 -1.84 0.77
N HIS A 387 11.23 -2.36 1.99
CA HIS A 387 10.79 -1.71 3.22
C HIS A 387 12.00 -1.12 3.98
N ASP A 388 12.56 -0.03 3.44
CA ASP A 388 13.87 0.51 3.82
C ASP A 388 13.76 1.63 4.87
N PHE A 389 13.38 1.27 6.10
CA PHE A 389 13.22 2.20 7.23
C PHE A 389 14.41 2.19 8.20
N GLU A 390 15.59 1.76 7.74
CA GLU A 390 16.79 1.71 8.57
C GLU A 390 17.12 3.10 9.12
N GLY A 391 17.33 3.19 10.43
CA GLY A 391 17.58 4.43 11.16
C GLY A 391 16.33 5.20 11.61
N GLU A 392 15.13 4.77 11.22
CA GLU A 392 13.89 5.36 11.72
C GLU A 392 13.45 4.71 13.05
N PRO A 393 12.67 5.40 13.89
CA PRO A 393 12.14 4.80 15.12
C PRO A 393 11.06 3.74 14.82
N PHE A 394 10.36 3.86 13.69
CA PHE A 394 9.35 2.92 13.21
C PHE A 394 9.05 3.15 11.72
N ALA A 395 8.43 2.15 11.09
CA ALA A 395 7.92 2.23 9.72
C ALA A 395 6.39 2.37 9.65
N ARG A 396 5.65 1.54 10.42
CA ARG A 396 4.18 1.51 10.47
C ARG A 396 3.49 1.69 9.11
N ILE A 397 3.60 0.68 8.25
CA ILE A 397 2.78 0.58 7.04
C ILE A 397 1.68 -0.48 7.20
N GLN A 398 0.71 -0.47 6.30
CA GLN A 398 -0.26 -1.55 6.12
C GLN A 398 -0.13 -2.09 4.69
N ALA A 399 0.21 -3.36 4.54
CA ALA A 399 0.24 -4.04 3.25
C ALA A 399 -0.72 -5.23 3.29
N THR A 400 -1.74 -5.22 2.44
CA THR A 400 -2.70 -6.31 2.26
C THR A 400 -2.73 -6.66 0.79
N ILE A 401 -1.91 -7.65 0.41
CA ILE A 401 -1.54 -7.90 -0.97
C ILE A 401 -2.09 -9.26 -1.40
N GLY A 402 -2.77 -9.29 -2.55
CA GLY A 402 -3.33 -10.52 -3.10
C GLY A 402 -2.23 -11.51 -3.42
N TYR A 403 -1.24 -11.08 -4.21
CA TYR A 403 -0.08 -11.85 -4.59
C TYR A 403 1.20 -11.02 -4.42
N CYS A 404 2.12 -11.48 -3.57
CA CYS A 404 3.44 -10.89 -3.38
C CYS A 404 4.47 -11.98 -3.17
N SER A 405 5.54 -11.95 -3.96
CA SER A 405 6.64 -12.87 -3.78
C SER A 405 7.54 -12.40 -2.64
N GLY A 406 7.96 -11.14 -2.55
CA GLY A 406 8.87 -10.77 -1.46
C GLY A 406 8.83 -9.33 -0.99
N ILE A 407 8.84 -9.19 0.34
CA ILE A 407 8.96 -7.91 1.05
C ILE A 407 10.22 -7.99 1.91
N TYR A 408 11.18 -7.10 1.64
CA TYR A 408 12.51 -7.12 2.24
C TYR A 408 12.87 -5.76 2.81
N GLY A 409 13.43 -5.71 4.02
CA GLY A 409 13.93 -4.47 4.61
C GLY A 409 13.95 -4.50 6.13
N SER A 410 14.13 -3.35 6.76
CA SER A 410 14.19 -3.20 8.22
C SER A 410 12.86 -2.78 8.83
N LEU A 411 12.71 -3.01 10.14
CA LEU A 411 11.55 -2.60 10.94
C LEU A 411 10.20 -3.12 10.41
N MET A 412 10.20 -4.20 9.64
CA MET A 412 8.97 -4.84 9.14
C MET A 412 8.06 -5.26 10.29
N PHE A 413 8.64 -5.65 11.43
CA PHE A 413 7.90 -5.96 12.66
C PHE A 413 7.09 -4.78 13.23
N THR A 414 7.28 -3.55 12.77
CA THR A 414 6.43 -2.41 13.20
C THR A 414 5.18 -2.23 12.35
N SER A 415 5.07 -2.98 11.25
CA SER A 415 4.06 -2.85 10.21
C SER A 415 3.04 -3.99 10.26
N PHE A 416 1.88 -3.79 9.65
CA PHE A 416 0.91 -4.85 9.37
C PHE A 416 1.12 -5.29 7.93
N ILE A 417 1.51 -6.55 7.72
CA ILE A 417 1.82 -7.09 6.40
C ILE A 417 1.11 -8.43 6.28
N THR A 418 0.26 -8.56 5.28
CA THR A 418 -0.42 -9.80 4.92
C THR A 418 -0.34 -9.95 3.41
N ALA A 419 0.25 -11.03 2.94
CA ALA A 419 0.43 -11.28 1.51
C ALA A 419 0.26 -12.76 1.21
N GLN A 420 -0.42 -13.11 0.11
CA GLN A 420 -0.37 -14.50 -0.36
C GLN A 420 0.88 -14.68 -1.22
N ASN A 421 1.59 -15.78 -0.96
CA ASN A 421 2.90 -16.05 -1.54
C ASN A 421 2.99 -17.54 -1.88
N SER A 422 3.65 -17.84 -3.01
CA SER A 422 3.81 -19.21 -3.52
C SER A 422 5.00 -19.98 -2.94
N PHE A 423 5.93 -19.34 -2.20
CA PHE A 423 7.13 -19.97 -1.63
C PHE A 423 7.32 -19.80 -0.12
N SER A 424 6.72 -18.80 0.52
CA SER A 424 6.79 -18.64 1.98
C SER A 424 5.44 -18.88 2.63
N ALA A 425 5.38 -19.83 3.56
CA ALA A 425 4.18 -20.08 4.37
C ALA A 425 3.98 -19.04 5.51
N LEU A 426 4.98 -18.17 5.74
CA LEU A 426 5.01 -17.21 6.85
C LEU A 426 5.11 -15.78 6.33
N THR A 427 4.07 -15.34 5.63
CA THR A 427 3.97 -13.99 5.06
C THR A 427 3.15 -13.02 5.90
N ASP A 428 2.36 -13.53 6.84
CA ASP A 428 1.57 -12.70 7.73
C ASP A 428 2.40 -12.21 8.92
N ASN A 429 2.40 -10.90 9.11
CA ASN A 429 3.05 -10.19 10.19
C ASN A 429 2.12 -9.11 10.74
N ILE A 430 1.62 -9.35 11.95
CA ILE A 430 0.75 -8.45 12.70
C ILE A 430 1.63 -7.68 13.69
N ARG A 431 2.38 -6.70 13.20
CA ARG A 431 3.28 -5.86 14.02
C ARG A 431 4.24 -6.67 14.88
N GLY A 432 4.95 -7.60 14.25
CA GLY A 432 5.96 -8.43 14.88
C GLY A 432 5.43 -9.77 15.37
N LEU A 433 4.11 -9.92 15.50
CA LEU A 433 3.49 -11.21 15.76
C LEU A 433 3.18 -11.93 14.44
N GLY A 434 3.77 -13.09 14.24
CA GLY A 434 3.36 -14.03 13.20
C GLY A 434 2.48 -15.12 13.80
N VAL A 435 1.51 -15.60 13.01
CA VAL A 435 0.65 -16.71 13.39
C VAL A 435 0.48 -17.62 12.18
N SER A 436 0.65 -18.92 12.36
CA SER A 436 0.34 -19.90 11.31
C SER A 436 -0.32 -21.14 11.88
N SER A 437 -1.12 -21.84 11.09
CA SER A 437 -1.71 -23.12 11.47
C SER A 437 -1.43 -24.17 10.41
N SER A 438 -0.93 -25.34 10.83
CA SER A 438 -0.80 -26.52 9.97
C SER A 438 -2.05 -27.40 9.95
N GLY A 439 -3.12 -26.96 10.65
CA GLY A 439 -4.33 -27.76 10.92
C GLY A 439 -4.23 -28.61 12.19
N THR A 440 -3.03 -29.03 12.60
CA THR A 440 -2.78 -29.78 13.85
C THR A 440 -1.98 -28.99 14.88
N ILE A 441 -1.27 -27.95 14.44
CA ILE A 441 -0.44 -27.08 15.28
C ILE A 441 -0.75 -25.62 14.94
N LEU A 442 -1.06 -24.83 15.96
CA LEU A 442 -1.07 -23.37 15.90
C LEU A 442 0.29 -22.85 16.38
N ALA A 443 1.04 -22.19 15.51
CA ALA A 443 2.38 -21.67 15.79
C ALA A 443 2.36 -20.14 15.91
N LEU A 444 3.08 -19.61 16.91
CA LEU A 444 3.26 -18.18 17.16
C LEU A 444 4.73 -17.79 17.02
N TYR A 445 4.96 -16.66 16.37
CA TYR A 445 6.30 -16.18 15.99
C TYR A 445 6.55 -14.76 16.49
N ASN A 446 7.75 -14.50 16.99
CA ASN A 446 8.25 -13.15 17.16
C ASN A 446 9.08 -12.80 15.92
N ARG A 447 8.40 -12.23 14.92
CA ARG A 447 8.96 -11.93 13.59
C ARG A 447 10.06 -10.87 13.62
N ALA A 448 10.19 -10.11 14.71
CA ALA A 448 11.30 -9.19 14.90
C ALA A 448 12.63 -9.92 15.17
N GLU A 449 12.55 -11.11 15.77
CA GLU A 449 13.71 -11.84 16.30
C GLU A 449 14.04 -13.08 15.46
N SER A 450 13.03 -13.84 15.01
CA SER A 450 13.25 -15.14 14.37
C SER A 450 12.09 -15.57 13.47
N ASP A 451 12.39 -16.42 12.49
CA ASP A 451 11.42 -17.20 11.72
C ASP A 451 11.03 -18.51 12.41
N THR A 452 11.64 -18.84 13.54
CA THR A 452 11.28 -19.99 14.39
C THR A 452 10.13 -19.62 15.33
N ALA A 453 9.15 -20.50 15.45
CA ALA A 453 8.04 -20.32 16.39
C ALA A 453 8.56 -20.34 17.83
N PHE A 454 8.14 -19.39 18.66
CA PHE A 454 8.42 -19.42 20.11
C PHE A 454 7.37 -20.23 20.88
N ALA A 455 6.20 -20.47 20.27
CA ALA A 455 5.17 -21.32 20.83
C ALA A 455 4.51 -22.15 19.72
N ASN A 456 4.39 -23.45 19.95
CA ASN A 456 3.64 -24.39 19.12
C ASN A 456 2.55 -25.03 19.97
N ILE A 457 1.29 -24.77 19.62
CA ILE A 457 0.12 -25.23 20.32
C ILE A 457 -0.49 -26.38 19.52
N THR A 458 -0.30 -27.60 19.97
CA THR A 458 -0.87 -28.81 19.33
C THR A 458 -2.20 -29.19 19.98
N ALA A 459 -2.87 -30.22 19.47
CA ALA A 459 -4.06 -30.82 20.10
C ALA A 459 -3.80 -31.28 21.55
N ASP A 460 -2.53 -31.56 21.90
CA ASP A 460 -2.11 -31.92 23.26
C ASP A 460 -2.01 -30.71 24.18
N TYR A 461 -2.06 -29.48 23.65
CA TYR A 461 -1.95 -28.21 24.39
C TYR A 461 -3.24 -27.39 24.41
N VAL A 462 -4.16 -27.60 23.47
CA VAL A 462 -5.49 -26.97 23.53
C VAL A 462 -6.50 -27.95 22.94
N ASN A 463 -7.42 -28.44 23.77
CA ASN A 463 -8.62 -29.08 23.25
C ASN A 463 -9.56 -27.98 22.76
N PHE A 464 -9.44 -27.65 21.46
CA PHE A 464 -10.19 -26.59 20.78
C PHE A 464 -11.71 -26.70 20.94
N GLN A 465 -12.23 -27.86 21.37
CA GLN A 465 -13.67 -28.06 21.56
C GLN A 465 -14.15 -27.89 23.00
N LYS A 466 -13.33 -28.01 24.08
CA LYS A 466 -13.86 -27.98 25.46
C LYS A 466 -13.03 -27.43 26.63
N LYS A 467 -11.78 -26.97 26.51
CA LYS A 467 -11.06 -26.23 27.60
C LYS A 467 -9.65 -25.84 27.15
N LEU A 468 -9.15 -24.70 27.65
CA LEU A 468 -7.73 -24.36 27.60
C LEU A 468 -6.96 -25.37 28.46
N TYR A 469 -6.17 -26.24 27.82
CA TYR A 469 -5.39 -27.27 28.50
C TYR A 469 -3.96 -26.75 28.66
N MET A 470 -3.67 -26.06 29.76
CA MET A 470 -2.27 -25.82 30.11
C MET A 470 -1.63 -27.19 30.29
N GLY A 471 -0.56 -27.52 29.54
CA GLY A 471 0.07 -28.85 29.51
C GLY A 471 0.58 -29.37 30.88
N ALA A 472 1.54 -30.30 30.86
CA ALA A 472 1.95 -31.25 31.91
C ALA A 472 2.29 -30.75 33.36
N HIS A 473 1.98 -29.52 33.76
CA HIS A 473 2.25 -28.96 35.10
C HIS A 473 1.00 -28.74 35.97
N LEU A 474 -0.16 -29.28 35.59
CA LEU A 474 -1.30 -29.40 36.50
C LEU A 474 -1.94 -30.78 36.32
N TYR A 475 -1.76 -31.69 37.29
CA TYR A 475 -2.53 -32.94 37.34
C TYR A 475 -3.93 -32.64 37.90
N GLU A 476 -4.72 -31.86 37.16
CA GLU A 476 -6.17 -31.82 37.39
C GLU A 476 -6.75 -33.14 36.86
N GLY A 477 -6.59 -34.19 37.66
CA GLY A 477 -7.29 -35.44 37.42
C GLY A 477 -8.79 -35.16 37.32
N ILE A 478 -9.47 -35.83 36.38
CA ILE A 478 -10.93 -35.89 36.37
C ILE A 478 -11.32 -36.46 37.74
N GLY A 479 -11.83 -35.61 38.63
CA GLY A 479 -12.21 -36.00 39.98
C GLY A 479 -13.26 -37.09 39.93
N THR A 480 -12.83 -38.35 40.00
CA THR A 480 -13.72 -39.49 40.13
C THR A 480 -13.95 -39.66 41.61
N ALA A 481 -15.19 -39.40 42.05
CA ALA A 481 -15.54 -39.57 43.45
C ALA A 481 -15.38 -41.04 43.84
N GLN A 482 -14.44 -41.35 44.73
CA GLN A 482 -14.30 -42.69 45.27
C GLN A 482 -15.10 -42.80 46.55
N VAL A 483 -16.06 -43.73 46.58
CA VAL A 483 -16.89 -43.99 47.76
C VAL A 483 -16.11 -44.89 48.71
N ILE A 484 -15.80 -44.39 49.90
CA ILE A 484 -15.10 -45.15 50.95
C ILE A 484 -16.10 -45.48 52.06
N GLY A 485 -16.29 -46.78 52.29
CA GLY A 485 -17.14 -47.29 53.37
C GLY A 485 -16.52 -47.05 54.75
N ARG A 486 -17.34 -47.19 55.80
CA ARG A 486 -16.92 -47.00 57.18
C ARG A 486 -15.87 -48.05 57.60
N SER A 487 -14.69 -47.61 58.03
CA SER A 487 -13.64 -48.47 58.59
C SER A 487 -12.75 -47.74 59.62
N SER A 488 -12.55 -48.37 60.77
CA SER A 488 -11.68 -47.86 61.84
C SER A 488 -10.22 -48.31 61.72
N SER A 489 -9.91 -49.19 60.76
CA SER A 489 -8.57 -49.80 60.63
C SER A 489 -8.05 -49.89 59.19
N GLU A 490 -8.92 -50.06 58.20
CA GLU A 490 -8.52 -50.29 56.82
C GLU A 490 -8.40 -48.98 56.04
N PHE A 491 -7.23 -48.77 55.42
CA PHE A 491 -6.97 -47.66 54.51
C PHE A 491 -7.22 -48.09 53.07
N THR A 492 -7.88 -47.23 52.31
CA THR A 492 -8.10 -47.39 50.87
C THR A 492 -7.26 -46.40 50.09
N THR A 493 -6.55 -46.87 49.07
CA THR A 493 -5.82 -46.01 48.13
C THR A 493 -6.81 -45.17 47.31
N LEU A 494 -6.66 -43.85 47.36
CA LEU A 494 -7.39 -42.91 46.51
C LEU A 494 -6.70 -42.74 45.15
N PHE A 495 -5.37 -42.61 45.18
CA PHE A 495 -4.53 -42.47 44.01
C PHE A 495 -3.07 -42.75 44.38
N SER A 496 -2.27 -43.02 43.36
CA SER A 496 -0.82 -43.17 43.48
C SER A 496 -0.12 -41.95 42.89
N LEU A 497 0.83 -41.40 43.64
CA LEU A 497 1.79 -40.41 43.17
C LEU A 497 2.86 -41.12 42.34
N ASN A 498 3.51 -40.38 41.44
CA ASN A 498 4.53 -40.94 40.56
C ASN A 498 5.83 -40.18 40.73
N GLU A 499 6.95 -40.88 40.60
CA GLU A 499 8.28 -40.28 40.60
C GLU A 499 8.85 -40.39 39.19
N PHE A 500 9.18 -39.26 38.59
CA PHE A 500 9.85 -39.16 37.31
C PHE A 500 11.16 -38.37 37.49
N PRO A 501 12.32 -38.95 37.14
CA PRO A 501 13.63 -38.31 37.30
C PRO A 501 13.78 -37.00 36.54
N GLU A 502 13.14 -36.86 35.38
CA GLU A 502 13.20 -35.68 34.49
C GLU A 502 12.53 -34.44 35.10
N ASP A 503 11.68 -34.66 36.09
CA ASP A 503 10.82 -33.62 36.64
C ASP A 503 11.30 -33.10 38.01
N ARG A 504 12.54 -33.43 38.39
CA ARG A 504 13.22 -32.91 39.59
C ARG A 504 13.81 -31.54 39.29
N TYR A 505 13.71 -30.59 40.22
CA TYR A 505 14.38 -29.30 40.10
C TYR A 505 15.64 -29.30 40.98
N LEU A 506 16.81 -29.43 40.34
CA LEU A 506 18.09 -29.57 41.04
C LEU A 506 18.09 -30.79 42.00
N GLN A 507 18.39 -30.57 43.29
CA GLN A 507 18.34 -31.61 44.34
C GLN A 507 16.95 -31.72 44.98
N GLU A 508 16.01 -30.83 44.61
CA GLU A 508 14.64 -30.88 45.13
C GLU A 508 13.87 -31.98 44.40
N LEU A 509 13.33 -32.89 45.21
CA LEU A 509 12.53 -34.03 44.77
C LEU A 509 11.11 -33.59 44.44
N ASN A 510 10.33 -34.51 43.90
CA ASN A 510 9.00 -34.21 43.39
C ASN A 510 8.05 -33.83 44.54
N LEU A 511 7.68 -32.55 44.60
CA LEU A 511 6.78 -31.99 45.58
C LEU A 511 5.34 -31.94 45.04
N TYR A 512 4.41 -32.51 45.79
CA TYR A 512 2.98 -32.54 45.47
C TYR A 512 2.18 -31.81 46.54
N LYS A 513 1.17 -31.08 46.09
CA LYS A 513 0.12 -30.48 46.91
C LYS A 513 -1.23 -31.12 46.56
N VAL A 514 -1.75 -31.93 47.47
CA VAL A 514 -3.01 -32.66 47.32
C VAL A 514 -4.14 -31.89 48.00
N TYR A 515 -5.26 -31.72 47.31
CA TYR A 515 -6.51 -31.22 47.86
C TYR A 515 -7.57 -32.33 47.85
N ILE A 516 -8.25 -32.51 48.97
CA ILE A 516 -9.35 -33.46 49.14
C ILE A 516 -10.63 -32.66 49.40
N LYS A 517 -11.68 -32.97 48.66
CA LYS A 517 -13.07 -32.56 48.94
C LYS A 517 -13.92 -33.79 49.16
N THR A 518 -14.97 -33.66 49.96
CA THR A 518 -15.93 -34.74 50.16
C THR A 518 -17.37 -34.29 49.92
N ASN A 519 -18.30 -35.23 49.92
CA ASN A 519 -19.74 -34.96 49.84
C ASN A 519 -20.36 -34.44 51.16
N VAL A 520 -19.59 -34.33 52.23
CA VAL A 520 -20.05 -33.79 53.53
C VAL A 520 -19.60 -32.34 53.68
N LEU A 521 -20.55 -31.45 53.98
CA LEU A 521 -20.29 -30.02 54.12
C LEU A 521 -19.20 -29.75 55.17
N GLY A 522 -18.21 -28.95 54.79
CA GLY A 522 -17.09 -28.57 55.66
C GLY A 522 -15.98 -29.61 55.80
N VAL A 523 -16.10 -30.80 55.19
CA VAL A 523 -15.07 -31.86 55.21
C VAL A 523 -14.17 -31.79 53.98
N ALA A 524 -12.94 -31.35 54.20
CA ALA A 524 -11.88 -31.21 53.20
C ALA A 524 -10.49 -31.53 53.78
N GLY A 525 -9.49 -31.62 52.92
CA GLY A 525 -8.09 -31.73 53.30
C GLY A 525 -7.15 -31.08 52.28
N GLU A 526 -5.97 -30.69 52.75
CA GLU A 526 -4.85 -30.16 51.98
C GLU A 526 -3.57 -30.78 52.53
N PHE A 527 -2.75 -31.37 51.66
CA PHE A 527 -1.56 -32.12 52.03
C PHE A 527 -0.40 -31.72 51.14
N LEU A 528 0.81 -31.68 51.72
CA LEU A 528 2.06 -31.52 51.01
C LEU A 528 2.85 -32.83 51.12
N VAL A 529 3.18 -33.43 49.98
CA VAL A 529 3.84 -34.72 49.89
C VAL A 529 5.09 -34.60 49.02
N ASN A 530 6.25 -34.91 49.59
CA ASN A 530 7.54 -34.95 48.89
C ASN A 530 7.97 -36.42 48.74
N LEU A 531 8.17 -36.86 47.49
CA LEU A 531 8.57 -38.24 47.20
C LEU A 531 10.08 -38.44 47.39
N THR A 532 10.49 -39.66 47.72
CA THR A 532 11.92 -40.03 47.82
C THR A 532 12.60 -40.07 46.45
N SER A 533 13.92 -39.88 46.43
CA SER A 533 14.75 -39.99 45.23
C SER A 533 14.96 -41.43 44.77
N ASP A 534 14.67 -42.41 45.65
CA ASP A 534 14.85 -43.84 45.40
C ASP A 534 13.49 -44.58 45.36
N PRO A 535 12.95 -44.84 44.17
CA PRO A 535 11.69 -45.56 43.99
C PRO A 535 11.66 -46.97 44.59
N SER A 536 12.83 -47.55 44.89
CA SER A 536 12.94 -48.91 45.46
C SER A 536 12.59 -48.96 46.95
N VAL A 537 12.74 -47.83 47.67
CA VAL A 537 12.47 -47.73 49.10
C VAL A 537 10.97 -47.59 49.40
N LYS A 538 10.19 -47.04 48.46
CA LYS A 538 8.72 -46.84 48.58
C LYS A 538 8.32 -46.21 49.92
N GLU A 539 8.98 -45.13 50.31
CA GLU A 539 8.54 -44.28 51.43
C GLU A 539 8.61 -42.79 51.01
N PRO A 540 7.59 -41.97 51.31
CA PRO A 540 7.66 -40.53 51.05
C PRO A 540 8.70 -39.91 51.97
N MET A 541 9.53 -39.00 51.46
CA MET A 541 10.49 -38.27 52.29
C MET A 541 9.81 -37.31 53.27
N VAL A 542 8.69 -36.71 52.85
CA VAL A 542 7.83 -35.89 53.71
C VAL A 542 6.38 -36.09 53.28
N ALA A 543 5.48 -36.35 54.22
CA ALA A 543 4.04 -36.26 53.99
C ALA A 543 3.43 -35.50 55.17
N GLN A 544 2.99 -34.27 54.92
CA GLN A 544 2.40 -33.41 55.95
C GLN A 544 1.03 -32.92 55.51
N ALA A 545 0.12 -32.80 56.45
CA ALA A 545 -1.14 -32.11 56.19
C ALA A 545 -0.99 -30.62 56.49
N VAL A 546 -1.46 -29.80 55.57
CA VAL A 546 -1.62 -28.35 55.76
C VAL A 546 -2.93 -28.08 56.51
N LEU A 547 -4.00 -28.80 56.14
CA LEU A 547 -5.32 -28.71 56.76
C LEU A 547 -6.05 -30.03 56.55
N TRP A 548 -6.73 -30.58 57.56
CA TRP A 548 -7.76 -31.62 57.30
C TRP A 548 -8.70 -31.80 58.50
N ASN A 549 -9.88 -32.36 58.24
CA ASN A 549 -10.82 -32.71 59.31
C ASN A 549 -10.50 -34.07 59.92
N GLN A 550 -9.70 -34.06 61.00
CA GLN A 550 -9.28 -35.24 61.76
C GLN A 550 -10.44 -36.09 62.29
N SER A 551 -11.58 -35.46 62.60
CA SER A 551 -12.77 -36.17 63.10
C SER A 551 -13.59 -36.85 61.99
N ALA A 552 -13.32 -36.55 60.72
CA ALA A 552 -14.08 -37.07 59.60
C ALA A 552 -13.36 -38.23 58.90
N PHE A 553 -12.04 -38.12 58.72
CA PHE A 553 -11.22 -39.15 58.09
C PHE A 553 -9.75 -39.06 58.54
N ALA A 554 -9.07 -40.20 58.49
CA ALA A 554 -7.63 -40.30 58.63
C ALA A 554 -6.99 -40.53 57.26
N TRP A 555 -5.74 -40.10 57.11
CA TRP A 555 -4.99 -40.19 55.87
C TRP A 555 -3.57 -40.69 56.16
N ARG A 556 -2.92 -41.25 55.14
CA ARG A 556 -1.49 -41.55 55.15
C ARG A 556 -0.96 -41.63 53.72
N VAL A 557 0.36 -41.62 53.59
CA VAL A 557 1.04 -42.01 52.36
C VAL A 557 1.87 -43.25 52.65
N SER A 558 1.62 -44.33 51.90
CA SER A 558 2.32 -45.62 52.04
C SER A 558 2.89 -45.98 50.68
N GLY A 559 4.21 -46.08 50.50
CA GLY A 559 4.75 -46.03 49.15
C GLY A 559 4.52 -44.67 48.53
N TYR A 560 3.97 -44.67 47.33
CA TYR A 560 3.46 -43.48 46.67
C TYR A 560 1.93 -43.42 46.69
N ASP A 561 1.27 -44.35 47.38
CA ASP A 561 -0.19 -44.35 47.47
C ASP A 561 -0.64 -43.37 48.54
N PHE A 562 -1.46 -42.40 48.13
CA PHE A 562 -2.22 -41.57 49.05
C PHE A 562 -3.47 -42.34 49.47
N GLN A 563 -3.57 -42.64 50.76
CA GLN A 563 -4.61 -43.51 51.30
C GLN A 563 -5.42 -42.78 52.35
N VAL A 564 -6.72 -43.09 52.40
CA VAL A 564 -7.64 -42.57 53.40
C VAL A 564 -8.44 -43.69 54.07
N ARG A 565 -8.90 -43.44 55.28
CA ARG A 565 -9.96 -44.21 55.95
C ARG A 565 -10.91 -43.27 56.66
N GLN A 566 -12.16 -43.66 56.84
CA GLN A 566 -13.16 -42.86 57.53
C GLN A 566 -14.03 -43.75 58.41
N ASP A 567 -14.33 -43.32 59.63
CA ASP A 567 -15.21 -44.03 60.57
C ASP A 567 -16.40 -43.18 61.03
N SER A 568 -16.59 -42.02 60.39
CA SER A 568 -17.54 -40.98 60.79
C SER A 568 -18.95 -41.18 60.22
N VAL A 569 -19.07 -41.76 59.02
CA VAL A 569 -20.35 -42.01 58.32
C VAL A 569 -20.34 -43.36 57.61
N ASP A 570 -21.51 -43.86 57.17
CA ASP A 570 -21.59 -45.17 56.49
C ASP A 570 -20.79 -45.19 55.17
N GLN A 571 -20.82 -44.08 54.43
CA GLN A 571 -20.07 -43.88 53.19
C GLN A 571 -19.67 -42.40 53.04
N LEU A 572 -18.42 -42.15 52.68
CA LEU A 572 -17.90 -40.82 52.36
C LEU A 572 -17.30 -40.83 50.95
N GLN A 573 -17.71 -39.88 50.11
CA GLN A 573 -17.16 -39.72 48.77
C GLN A 573 -15.94 -38.81 48.84
N PHE A 574 -14.80 -39.28 48.35
CA PHE A 574 -13.57 -38.50 48.26
C PHE A 574 -13.32 -38.07 46.82
N VAL A 575 -13.04 -36.77 46.64
CA VAL A 575 -12.60 -36.19 45.37
C VAL A 575 -11.23 -35.55 45.61
N ALA A 576 -10.22 -36.06 44.91
CA ALA A 576 -8.85 -35.55 45.00
C ALA A 576 -8.52 -34.62 43.84
N ASN A 577 -7.75 -33.57 44.11
CA ASN A 577 -7.06 -32.75 43.12
C ASN A 577 -5.57 -32.69 43.49
N ILE A 578 -4.67 -32.95 42.54
CA ILE A 578 -3.24 -33.14 42.81
C ILE A 578 -2.47 -32.08 42.02
N LEU A 579 -1.97 -31.08 42.72
CA LEU A 579 -1.04 -30.11 42.15
C LEU A 579 0.38 -30.61 42.37
N ARG A 580 1.24 -30.45 41.37
CA ARG A 580 2.68 -30.58 41.54
C ARG A 580 3.25 -29.17 41.68
N VAL A 581 4.15 -28.95 42.64
CA VAL A 581 4.71 -27.64 42.97
C VAL A 581 5.96 -27.37 42.16
#